data_AF-A0AAD6JDV0-F1
#
_entry.id   AF-A0AAD6JDV0-F1
#
_cell.length_a   1.000
_cell.length_b   1.000
_cell.length_c   1.000
_cell.angle_alpha   90.00
_cell.angle_beta   90.00
_cell.angle_gamma   90.00
#
_symmetry.space_group_name_H-M   'P 1'
#
loop_
_entity.id
_entity.type
_entity.pdbx_description
1 polymer ?
#
loop_
_entity_poly.entity_id
_entity_poly.type
_entity_poly.pdbx_seq_one_letter_code
_entity_poly.pdbx_strand_id
1 'polypeptide(L)'
;MLFTPLIIAIREDWIQWNLENQDGMKPAADTPVDRAVLDIAREVKSEVSKEKEEKTMKSCFLSIWNKPERGEDYTILQALTSMDMLILFAATFCGLGGSLTAVDNLGQIGESLGYPTKTIKSFVSLVSIWNYFGRVFSGFVSESLLVKYKMPRPLMMTFVLLLACVGHLLVAFPFSGSVYVASVIMGFAFGAQLPLLFAIISELFGLKYYSTLFNCGQLASPLGSYILNVKITGLLYDHEALKELAKKGMERSSVKELICMGVQCYRVPFIILSSVTFFGALISLVLVMRTRKFYSSDIYKKFREIHGVS
;
A
#
# COMPACT_ATOMS: atom_id res chain seq x y z
N MET A 1 2.22 7.78 -17.63
CA MET A 1 1.72 6.53 -17.01
C MET A 1 1.41 6.67 -15.52
N LEU A 2 2.01 7.62 -14.76
CA LEU A 2 1.76 7.77 -13.31
C LEU A 2 0.29 8.11 -12.94
N PHE A 3 -0.40 8.88 -13.78
CA PHE A 3 -1.80 9.31 -13.53
C PHE A 3 -2.86 8.39 -14.17
N THR A 4 -2.43 7.37 -14.91
CA THR A 4 -3.33 6.46 -15.62
C THR A 4 -4.32 5.75 -14.66
N PRO A 5 -3.90 5.28 -13.46
CA PRO A 5 -4.85 4.70 -12.49
C PRO A 5 -5.88 5.71 -11.98
N LEU A 6 -5.47 6.97 -11.79
CA LEU A 6 -6.37 8.03 -11.31
C LEU A 6 -7.41 8.41 -12.38
N ILE A 7 -6.98 8.47 -13.65
CA ILE A 7 -7.87 8.74 -14.79
C ILE A 7 -8.86 7.59 -14.98
N ILE A 8 -8.41 6.34 -14.84
CA ILE A 8 -9.29 5.17 -14.90
C ILE A 8 -10.30 5.20 -13.75
N ALA A 9 -9.86 5.48 -12.51
CA ALA A 9 -10.75 5.62 -11.37
C ALA A 9 -11.83 6.69 -11.58
N ILE A 10 -11.46 7.88 -12.05
CA ILE A 10 -12.41 8.97 -12.36
C ILE A 10 -13.40 8.54 -13.45
N ARG A 11 -12.91 7.83 -14.47
CA ARG A 11 -13.76 7.33 -15.56
C ARG A 11 -14.73 6.25 -15.09
N GLU A 12 -14.28 5.32 -14.25
CA GLU A 12 -15.10 4.24 -13.69
C GLU A 12 -16.23 4.81 -12.81
N ASP A 13 -15.88 5.71 -11.89
CA ASP A 13 -16.86 6.40 -11.03
C ASP A 13 -17.86 7.22 -11.87
N TRP A 14 -17.40 7.85 -12.97
CA TRP A 14 -18.27 8.59 -13.90
C TRP A 14 -19.25 7.69 -14.67
N ILE A 15 -18.78 6.55 -15.18
CA ILE A 15 -19.61 5.59 -15.90
C ILE A 15 -20.71 5.04 -14.98
N GLN A 16 -20.35 4.67 -13.74
CA GLN A 16 -21.30 4.13 -12.77
C GLN A 16 -22.38 5.14 -12.39
N TRP A 17 -22.00 6.39 -12.15
CA TRP A 17 -22.95 7.46 -11.85
C TRP A 17 -23.92 7.72 -13.01
N ASN A 18 -23.46 7.57 -14.25
CA ASN A 18 -24.33 7.65 -15.42
C ASN A 18 -25.32 6.48 -15.49
N LEU A 19 -24.91 5.27 -15.09
CA LEU A 19 -25.79 4.09 -15.03
C LEU A 19 -26.85 4.25 -13.93
N GLU A 20 -26.47 4.69 -12.73
CA GLU A 20 -27.40 4.92 -11.62
C GLU A 20 -28.43 6.03 -11.94
N ASN A 21 -28.04 7.06 -12.71
CA ASN A 21 -28.97 8.10 -13.18
C ASN A 21 -29.83 7.68 -14.38
N GLN A 22 -29.42 6.68 -15.17
CA GLN A 22 -30.25 6.12 -16.23
C GLN A 22 -31.36 5.22 -15.67
N ASP A 23 -31.09 4.46 -14.61
CA ASP A 23 -32.11 3.63 -13.95
C ASP A 23 -33.17 4.47 -13.20
N GLY A 24 -32.84 5.69 -12.78
CA GLY A 24 -33.78 6.66 -12.21
C GLY A 24 -34.71 7.35 -13.22
N MET A 25 -34.51 7.15 -14.53
CA MET A 25 -35.24 7.85 -15.58
C MET A 25 -35.68 6.87 -16.67
N LYS A 26 -36.69 6.06 -16.37
CA LYS A 26 -37.49 5.38 -17.40
C LYS A 26 -38.74 6.23 -17.71
N PRO A 27 -38.79 7.00 -18.80
CA PRO A 27 -40.06 7.47 -19.35
C PRO A 27 -40.74 6.31 -20.09
N ALA A 28 -42.04 6.17 -19.86
CA ALA A 28 -42.93 5.30 -20.62
C ALA A 28 -42.95 5.68 -22.11
N ALA A 29 -43.34 4.70 -22.92
CA ALA A 29 -43.25 4.65 -24.37
C ALA A 29 -43.99 5.76 -25.16
N ASP A 30 -43.40 6.03 -26.33
CA ASP A 30 -43.94 6.42 -27.66
C ASP A 30 -44.74 7.71 -27.90
N THR A 31 -44.25 8.54 -28.85
CA THR A 31 -45.01 9.02 -30.05
C THR A 31 -44.11 9.85 -31.02
N PRO A 32 -44.49 10.01 -32.32
CA PRO A 32 -43.59 10.50 -33.37
C PRO A 32 -43.42 12.04 -33.35
N VAL A 33 -42.18 12.50 -33.46
CA VAL A 33 -41.79 13.92 -33.29
C VAL A 33 -41.53 14.61 -34.64
N ASP A 34 -42.09 15.81 -34.79
CA ASP A 34 -41.97 16.71 -35.93
C ASP A 34 -40.60 17.44 -35.99
N ARG A 35 -40.08 17.73 -37.19
CA ARG A 35 -38.69 18.19 -37.41
C ARG A 35 -38.35 19.53 -36.74
N ALA A 36 -39.31 20.42 -36.53
CA ALA A 36 -39.09 21.71 -35.87
C ALA A 36 -38.83 21.58 -34.35
N VAL A 37 -39.35 20.53 -33.72
CA VAL A 37 -39.11 20.23 -32.30
C VAL A 37 -37.70 19.67 -32.09
N LEU A 38 -37.15 18.98 -33.10
CA LEU A 38 -35.81 18.41 -33.06
C LEU A 38 -34.69 19.46 -33.02
N ASP A 39 -34.87 20.62 -33.64
CA ASP A 39 -33.84 21.66 -33.67
C ASP A 39 -33.86 22.52 -32.39
N ILE A 40 -35.05 22.84 -31.85
CA ILE A 40 -35.18 23.44 -30.51
C ILE A 40 -34.68 22.47 -29.43
N ALA A 41 -35.00 21.17 -29.56
CA ALA A 41 -34.48 20.15 -28.66
C ALA A 41 -32.95 20.00 -28.77
N ARG A 42 -32.32 20.29 -29.92
CA ARG A 42 -30.86 20.24 -30.08
C ARG A 42 -30.16 21.42 -29.41
N GLU A 43 -30.69 22.63 -29.55
CA GLU A 43 -30.15 23.82 -28.87
C GLU A 43 -30.34 23.71 -27.35
N VAL A 44 -31.54 23.35 -26.91
CA VAL A 44 -31.82 23.09 -25.47
C VAL A 44 -30.96 21.94 -24.95
N LYS A 45 -30.74 20.86 -25.72
CA LYS A 45 -29.90 19.74 -25.29
C LYS A 45 -28.41 20.08 -25.26
N SER A 46 -27.94 21.06 -26.05
CA SER A 46 -26.56 21.56 -26.05
C SER A 46 -26.28 22.50 -24.87
N GLU A 47 -27.23 23.38 -24.55
CA GLU A 47 -27.13 24.25 -23.36
C GLU A 47 -27.35 23.45 -22.07
N VAL A 48 -28.34 22.55 -22.05
CA VAL A 48 -28.57 21.62 -20.94
C VAL A 48 -27.39 20.65 -20.81
N SER A 49 -26.73 20.18 -21.87
CA SER A 49 -25.56 19.30 -21.73
C SER A 49 -24.36 20.02 -21.13
N LYS A 50 -24.11 21.28 -21.49
CA LYS A 50 -23.01 22.09 -20.91
C LYS A 50 -23.29 22.47 -19.45
N GLU A 51 -24.51 22.90 -19.15
CA GLU A 51 -24.88 23.24 -17.77
C GLU A 51 -24.97 21.97 -16.89
N LYS A 52 -25.39 20.84 -17.47
CA LYS A 52 -25.39 19.53 -16.82
C LYS A 52 -23.96 19.01 -16.67
N GLU A 53 -23.04 19.12 -17.63
CA GLU A 53 -21.61 18.78 -17.44
C GLU A 53 -20.97 19.60 -16.31
N GLU A 54 -21.21 20.91 -16.26
CA GLU A 54 -20.62 21.78 -15.24
C GLU A 54 -21.23 21.54 -13.84
N LYS A 55 -22.54 21.29 -13.75
CA LYS A 55 -23.21 20.83 -12.52
C LYS A 55 -22.86 19.39 -12.14
N THR A 56 -22.60 18.51 -13.10
CA THR A 56 -22.27 17.08 -12.93
C THR A 56 -20.85 16.91 -12.41
N MET A 57 -19.90 17.69 -12.92
CA MET A 57 -18.54 17.76 -12.35
C MET A 57 -18.61 18.26 -10.91
N LYS A 58 -19.34 19.36 -10.65
CA LYS A 58 -19.58 19.87 -9.28
C LYS A 58 -20.26 18.85 -8.36
N SER A 59 -21.21 18.05 -8.87
CA SER A 59 -21.93 17.01 -8.10
C SER A 59 -21.07 15.78 -7.77
N CYS A 60 -20.21 15.33 -8.69
CA CYS A 60 -19.23 14.26 -8.44
C CYS A 60 -18.22 14.69 -7.38
N PHE A 61 -17.79 15.96 -7.38
CA PHE A 61 -16.96 16.52 -6.30
C PHE A 61 -17.72 16.71 -4.97
N LEU A 62 -19.03 16.98 -5.00
CA LEU A 62 -19.86 17.12 -3.80
C LEU A 62 -20.15 15.77 -3.12
N SER A 63 -20.26 14.66 -3.86
CA SER A 63 -20.47 13.32 -3.27
C SER A 63 -19.21 12.75 -2.59
N ILE A 64 -18.01 13.29 -2.87
CA ILE A 64 -16.77 12.92 -2.17
C ILE A 64 -16.86 13.21 -0.66
N TRP A 65 -17.58 14.27 -0.28
CA TRP A 65 -17.65 14.73 1.11
C TRP A 65 -18.66 13.96 1.98
N ASN A 66 -19.59 13.22 1.36
CA ASN A 66 -20.50 12.33 2.08
C ASN A 66 -19.86 10.96 2.27
N LYS A 67 -18.99 10.86 3.29
CA LYS A 67 -18.25 9.63 3.60
C LYS A 67 -19.21 8.55 4.14
N PRO A 68 -19.27 7.35 3.53
CA PRO A 68 -20.04 6.22 4.08
C PRO A 68 -19.51 5.78 5.45
N GLU A 69 -20.32 5.04 6.21
CA GLU A 69 -19.81 4.38 7.41
C GLU A 69 -18.73 3.34 7.03
N ARG A 70 -17.80 3.07 7.95
CA ARG A 70 -16.73 2.08 7.70
C ARG A 70 -17.37 0.70 7.52
N GLY A 71 -16.91 -0.05 6.52
CA GLY A 71 -17.49 -1.34 6.16
C GLY A 71 -18.71 -1.28 5.24
N GLU A 72 -19.18 -0.08 4.88
CA GLU A 72 -20.02 0.10 3.69
C GLU A 72 -19.18 0.14 2.43
N ASP A 73 -19.81 0.00 1.27
CA ASP A 73 -19.13 0.16 -0.03
C ASP A 73 -18.85 1.64 -0.32
N TYR A 74 -17.56 1.98 -0.42
CA TYR A 74 -17.12 3.31 -0.84
C TYR A 74 -17.04 3.38 -2.36
N THR A 75 -17.30 4.55 -2.95
CA THR A 75 -16.84 4.80 -4.33
C THR A 75 -15.32 4.94 -4.36
N ILE A 76 -14.71 4.86 -5.55
CA ILE A 76 -13.25 4.85 -5.66
C ILE A 76 -12.69 6.18 -5.15
N LEU A 77 -13.23 7.31 -5.61
CA LEU A 77 -12.74 8.63 -5.23
C LEU A 77 -12.97 8.94 -3.73
N GLN A 78 -14.09 8.51 -3.16
CA GLN A 78 -14.37 8.63 -1.73
C GLN A 78 -13.34 7.86 -0.90
N ALA A 79 -13.02 6.62 -1.28
CA ALA A 79 -12.04 5.82 -0.56
C ALA A 79 -10.63 6.42 -0.68
N LEU A 80 -10.19 6.78 -1.89
CA LEU A 80 -8.84 7.32 -2.14
C LEU A 80 -8.57 8.66 -1.44
N THR A 81 -9.59 9.49 -1.29
CA THR A 81 -9.49 10.78 -0.58
C THR A 81 -9.79 10.66 0.92
N SER A 82 -10.21 9.48 1.39
CA SER A 82 -10.49 9.27 2.80
C SER A 82 -9.21 9.31 3.64
N MET A 83 -9.30 9.92 4.82
CA MET A 83 -8.20 9.92 5.78
C MET A 83 -7.71 8.52 6.15
N ASP A 84 -8.60 7.53 6.19
CA ASP A 84 -8.24 6.16 6.58
C ASP A 84 -7.37 5.50 5.49
N MET A 85 -7.68 5.73 4.20
CA MET A 85 -6.86 5.25 3.08
C MET A 85 -5.53 5.99 3.01
N LEU A 86 -5.50 7.31 3.21
CA LEU A 86 -4.25 8.08 3.20
C LEU A 86 -3.29 7.64 4.31
N ILE A 87 -3.81 7.38 5.52
CA ILE A 87 -3.02 6.84 6.63
C ILE A 87 -2.51 5.44 6.30
N LEU A 88 -3.37 4.58 5.75
CA LEU A 88 -2.99 3.22 5.34
C LEU A 88 -1.94 3.23 4.22
N PHE A 89 -2.08 4.11 3.22
CA PHE A 89 -1.13 4.31 2.15
C PHE A 89 0.24 4.74 2.70
N ALA A 90 0.26 5.72 3.61
CA ALA A 90 1.50 6.19 4.23
C ALA A 90 2.19 5.11 5.08
N ALA A 91 1.42 4.33 5.86
CA ALA A 91 1.97 3.19 6.60
C ALA A 91 2.51 2.10 5.67
N THR A 92 1.79 1.81 4.58
CA THR A 92 2.18 0.82 3.55
C THR A 92 3.44 1.26 2.80
N PHE A 93 3.56 2.54 2.48
CA PHE A 93 4.76 3.12 1.87
C PHE A 93 5.99 2.89 2.75
N CYS A 94 5.87 3.16 4.05
CA CYS A 94 6.96 2.99 5.02
C CYS A 94 7.29 1.50 5.29
N GLY A 95 6.27 0.65 5.33
CA GLY A 95 6.38 -0.78 5.60
C GLY A 95 6.88 -1.57 4.41
N LEU A 96 6.06 -1.67 3.35
CA LEU A 96 6.36 -2.50 2.19
C LEU A 96 7.52 -1.91 1.39
N GLY A 97 7.60 -0.58 1.28
CA GLY A 97 8.75 0.08 0.66
C GLY A 97 10.05 -0.24 1.39
N GLY A 98 10.02 -0.23 2.73
CA GLY A 98 11.17 -0.58 3.55
C GLY A 98 11.56 -2.05 3.43
N SER A 99 10.59 -2.95 3.58
CA SER A 99 10.81 -4.38 3.43
C SER A 99 11.32 -4.76 2.05
N LEU A 100 10.76 -4.18 0.97
CA LEU A 100 11.20 -4.45 -0.39
C LEU A 100 12.64 -3.95 -0.62
N THR A 101 12.97 -2.76 -0.12
CA THR A 101 14.34 -2.25 -0.13
C THR A 101 15.33 -3.22 0.53
N ALA A 102 14.97 -3.76 1.69
CA ALA A 102 15.83 -4.69 2.41
C ALA A 102 16.02 -6.03 1.66
N VAL A 103 14.94 -6.55 1.06
CA VAL A 103 14.99 -7.81 0.29
C VAL A 103 15.78 -7.64 -1.00
N ASP A 104 15.56 -6.56 -1.75
CA ASP A 104 16.25 -6.27 -3.00
C ASP A 104 17.78 -6.13 -2.82
N ASN A 105 18.20 -5.64 -1.65
CA ASN A 105 19.61 -5.44 -1.33
C ASN A 105 20.25 -6.60 -0.55
N LEU A 106 19.52 -7.66 -0.20
CA LEU A 106 20.02 -8.70 0.70
C LEU A 106 21.28 -9.39 0.18
N GLY A 107 21.38 -9.57 -1.14
CA GLY A 107 22.58 -10.09 -1.80
C GLY A 107 23.81 -9.22 -1.54
N GLN A 108 23.68 -7.92 -1.84
CA GLN A 108 24.75 -6.93 -1.67
C GLN A 108 25.10 -6.69 -0.21
N ILE A 109 24.12 -6.75 0.71
CA ILE A 109 24.36 -6.70 2.15
C ILE A 109 25.26 -7.87 2.56
N GLY A 110 24.92 -9.08 2.13
CA GLY A 110 25.72 -10.28 2.40
C GLY A 110 27.14 -10.16 1.84
N GLU A 111 27.27 -9.68 0.61
CA GLU A 111 28.56 -9.47 -0.06
C GLU A 111 29.42 -8.43 0.68
N SER A 112 28.85 -7.27 1.02
CA SER A 112 29.55 -6.18 1.73
C SER A 112 30.10 -6.63 3.09
N LEU A 113 29.44 -7.60 3.74
CA LEU A 113 29.89 -8.17 5.02
C LEU A 113 30.87 -9.34 4.85
N GLY A 114 31.23 -9.69 3.62
CA GLY A 114 32.19 -10.75 3.31
C GLY A 114 31.63 -12.16 3.43
N TYR A 115 30.31 -12.35 3.38
CA TYR A 115 29.73 -13.69 3.42
C TYR A 115 30.01 -14.47 2.12
N PRO A 116 30.28 -15.79 2.21
CA PRO A 116 30.36 -16.63 1.02
C PRO A 116 29.04 -16.64 0.25
N THR A 117 29.09 -16.70 -1.09
CA THR A 117 27.90 -16.72 -1.96
C THR A 117 26.89 -17.81 -1.58
N LYS A 118 27.36 -18.97 -1.11
CA LYS A 118 26.49 -20.06 -0.62
C LYS A 118 25.64 -19.60 0.57
N THR A 119 26.23 -18.89 1.53
CA THR A 119 25.54 -18.35 2.70
C THR A 119 24.56 -17.25 2.32
N ILE A 120 24.94 -16.37 1.40
CA ILE A 120 24.05 -15.32 0.87
C ILE A 120 22.80 -15.93 0.22
N LYS A 121 22.98 -16.98 -0.60
CA LYS A 121 21.85 -17.73 -1.19
C LYS A 121 20.94 -18.32 -0.10
N SER A 122 21.50 -18.83 0.99
CA SER A 122 20.70 -19.31 2.13
C SER A 122 19.89 -18.20 2.79
N PHE A 123 20.42 -16.98 2.94
CA PHE A 123 19.67 -15.82 3.43
C PHE A 123 18.47 -15.49 2.55
N VAL A 124 18.67 -15.46 1.22
CA VAL A 124 17.59 -15.22 0.25
C VAL A 124 16.53 -16.32 0.34
N SER A 125 16.92 -17.59 0.44
CA SER A 125 15.99 -18.70 0.65
C SER A 125 15.19 -18.57 1.95
N LEU A 126 15.84 -18.16 3.05
CA LEU A 126 15.16 -17.93 4.32
C LEU A 126 14.13 -16.82 4.23
N VAL A 127 14.46 -15.70 3.58
CA VAL A 127 13.48 -14.63 3.33
C VAL A 127 12.24 -15.17 2.62
N SER A 128 12.41 -15.97 1.56
CA SER A 128 11.28 -16.55 0.83
C SER A 128 10.43 -17.51 1.67
N ILE A 129 11.06 -18.40 2.44
CA ILE A 129 10.35 -19.33 3.34
C ILE A 129 9.55 -18.55 4.38
N TRP A 130 10.20 -17.61 5.06
CA TRP A 130 9.56 -16.84 6.12
C TRP A 130 8.54 -15.83 5.56
N ASN A 131 8.69 -15.37 4.31
CA ASN A 131 7.64 -14.60 3.62
C ASN A 131 6.36 -15.41 3.49
N TYR A 132 6.45 -16.67 3.06
CA TYR A 132 5.29 -17.55 3.00
C TYR A 132 4.66 -17.74 4.39
N PHE A 133 5.46 -18.06 5.42
CA PHE A 133 4.94 -18.21 6.78
C PHE A 133 4.33 -16.92 7.34
N GLY A 134 4.91 -15.76 7.04
CA GLY A 134 4.36 -14.46 7.39
C GLY A 134 2.97 -14.25 6.82
N ARG A 135 2.77 -14.63 5.54
CA ARG A 135 1.46 -14.53 4.89
C ARG A 135 0.41 -15.44 5.53
N VAL A 136 0.79 -16.71 5.76
CA VAL A 136 -0.09 -17.71 6.38
C VAL A 136 -0.45 -17.26 7.80
N PHE A 137 0.56 -16.95 8.62
CA PHE A 137 0.36 -16.55 10.00
C PHE A 137 -0.51 -15.30 10.11
N SER A 138 -0.21 -14.24 9.33
CA SER A 138 -1.00 -13.01 9.44
C SER A 138 -2.43 -13.17 8.95
N GLY A 139 -2.68 -14.00 7.94
CA GLY A 139 -4.03 -14.35 7.52
C GLY A 139 -4.86 -15.01 8.63
N PHE A 140 -4.38 -16.12 9.19
CA PHE A 140 -5.13 -16.88 10.20
C PHE A 140 -5.19 -16.20 11.57
N VAL A 141 -4.08 -15.61 12.01
CA VAL A 141 -3.99 -15.02 13.34
C VAL A 141 -4.75 -13.70 13.40
N SER A 142 -4.71 -12.88 12.35
CA SER A 142 -5.50 -11.65 12.34
C SER A 142 -7.01 -11.95 12.42
N GLU A 143 -7.47 -13.02 11.75
CA GLU A 143 -8.85 -13.47 11.83
C GLU A 143 -9.22 -13.94 13.23
N SER A 144 -8.38 -14.82 13.80
CA SER A 144 -8.59 -15.36 15.14
C SER A 144 -8.61 -14.26 16.21
N LEU A 145 -7.71 -13.29 16.11
CA LEU A 145 -7.65 -12.14 17.02
C LEU A 145 -8.86 -11.21 16.85
N LEU A 146 -9.33 -11.01 15.63
CA LEU A 146 -10.50 -10.21 15.34
C LEU A 146 -11.77 -10.86 15.92
N VAL A 147 -12.00 -12.15 15.65
CA VAL A 147 -13.20 -12.86 16.10
C VAL A 147 -13.22 -13.02 17.62
N LYS A 148 -12.10 -13.45 18.21
CA LYS A 148 -12.03 -13.78 19.65
C LYS A 148 -11.86 -12.57 20.56
N TYR A 149 -11.07 -11.58 20.13
CA TYR A 149 -10.67 -10.46 20.99
C TYR A 149 -11.09 -9.08 20.44
N LYS A 150 -11.80 -9.02 19.30
CA LYS A 150 -12.19 -7.77 18.63
C LYS A 150 -11.00 -6.83 18.39
N MET A 151 -9.83 -7.42 18.18
CA MET A 151 -8.57 -6.70 18.00
C MET A 151 -8.52 -6.08 16.60
N PRO A 152 -8.26 -4.77 16.47
CA PRO A 152 -8.14 -4.12 15.16
C PRO A 152 -6.98 -4.71 14.35
N ARG A 153 -7.23 -5.12 13.10
CA ARG A 153 -6.14 -5.58 12.20
C ARG A 153 -5.02 -4.56 11.99
N PRO A 154 -5.29 -3.23 11.95
CA PRO A 154 -4.21 -2.24 11.93
C PRO A 154 -3.24 -2.34 13.12
N LEU A 155 -3.67 -2.89 14.26
CA LEU A 155 -2.79 -3.09 15.41
C LEU A 155 -1.80 -4.24 15.15
N MET A 156 -2.26 -5.31 14.49
CA MET A 156 -1.36 -6.35 14.02
C MET A 156 -0.36 -5.82 12.99
N MET A 157 -0.79 -4.95 12.08
CA MET A 157 0.11 -4.26 11.15
C MET A 157 1.17 -3.45 11.91
N THR A 158 0.79 -2.73 12.97
CA THR A 158 1.73 -1.99 13.83
C THR A 158 2.80 -2.93 14.41
N PHE A 159 2.41 -4.07 14.99
CA PHE A 159 3.38 -5.04 15.53
C PHE A 159 4.31 -5.61 14.46
N VAL A 160 3.79 -5.88 13.27
CA VAL A 160 4.58 -6.35 12.12
C VAL A 160 5.61 -5.29 11.69
N LEU A 161 5.25 -4.00 11.68
CA LEU A 161 6.17 -2.91 11.36
C LEU A 161 7.25 -2.75 12.43
N LEU A 162 6.90 -2.86 13.71
CA LEU A 162 7.90 -2.86 14.80
C LEU A 162 8.85 -4.05 14.69
N LEU A 163 8.35 -5.23 14.34
CA LEU A 163 9.16 -6.41 14.08
C LEU A 163 10.11 -6.20 12.88
N ALA A 164 9.63 -5.56 11.81
CA ALA A 164 10.48 -5.18 10.67
C ALA A 164 11.60 -4.22 11.08
N CYS A 165 11.34 -3.27 11.99
CA CYS A 165 12.37 -2.37 12.53
C CYS A 165 13.50 -3.15 13.21
N VAL A 166 13.17 -4.19 13.99
CA VAL A 166 14.18 -5.08 14.59
C VAL A 166 15.03 -5.74 13.51
N GLY A 167 14.40 -6.27 12.46
CA GLY A 167 15.10 -6.83 11.30
C GLY A 167 16.06 -5.83 10.64
N HIS A 168 15.62 -4.59 10.44
CA HIS A 168 16.45 -3.54 9.86
C HIS A 168 17.65 -3.17 10.77
N LEU A 169 17.43 -3.06 12.08
CA LEU A 169 18.50 -2.74 13.04
C LEU A 169 19.55 -3.86 13.14
N LEU A 170 19.16 -5.13 13.01
CA LEU A 170 20.11 -6.26 12.97
C LEU A 170 21.04 -6.24 11.75
N VAL A 171 20.60 -5.63 10.64
CA VAL A 171 21.44 -5.37 9.46
C VAL A 171 22.33 -4.14 9.69
N ALA A 172 21.79 -3.07 10.30
CA ALA A 172 22.57 -1.86 10.57
C ALA A 172 23.72 -2.07 11.57
N PHE A 173 23.49 -2.96 12.55
CA PHE A 173 24.43 -3.28 13.63
C PHE A 173 24.73 -4.79 13.64
N PRO A 174 25.49 -5.28 12.65
CA PRO A 174 25.70 -6.70 12.48
C PRO A 174 26.63 -7.27 13.55
N PHE A 175 26.30 -8.46 14.02
CA PHE A 175 27.12 -9.32 14.86
C PHE A 175 27.08 -10.75 14.30
N SER A 176 27.83 -11.69 14.87
CA SER A 176 27.88 -13.07 14.36
C SER A 176 26.47 -13.68 14.31
N GLY A 177 26.00 -14.03 13.12
CA GLY A 177 24.67 -14.59 12.89
C GLY A 177 23.51 -13.59 12.80
N SER A 178 23.74 -12.27 12.98
CA SER A 178 22.65 -11.28 12.97
C SER A 178 21.91 -11.22 11.64
N VAL A 179 22.61 -11.36 10.49
CA VAL A 179 22.00 -11.32 9.14
C VAL A 179 21.12 -12.53 8.88
N TYR A 180 21.45 -13.69 9.46
CA TYR A 180 20.59 -14.88 9.43
C TYR A 180 19.27 -14.59 10.15
N VAL A 181 19.35 -14.09 11.39
CA VAL A 181 18.16 -13.71 12.18
C VAL A 181 17.37 -12.60 11.49
N ALA A 182 18.06 -11.60 10.94
CA ALA A 182 17.44 -10.52 10.20
C ALA A 182 16.67 -11.05 8.98
N SER A 183 17.21 -12.02 8.24
CA SER A 183 16.55 -12.61 7.07
C SER A 183 15.25 -13.32 7.43
N VAL A 184 15.23 -14.02 8.56
CA VAL A 184 14.01 -14.64 9.11
C VAL A 184 12.97 -13.57 9.49
N ILE A 185 13.37 -12.58 10.28
CA ILE A 185 12.50 -11.51 10.76
C ILE A 185 11.95 -10.66 9.61
N MET A 186 12.81 -10.21 8.70
CA MET A 186 12.44 -9.41 7.54
C MET A 186 11.54 -10.19 6.58
N GLY A 187 11.84 -11.48 6.33
CA GLY A 187 11.00 -12.35 5.51
C GLY A 187 9.58 -12.46 6.08
N PHE A 188 9.47 -12.81 7.36
CA PHE A 188 8.17 -12.91 8.05
C PHE A 188 7.41 -11.59 8.05
N ALA A 189 8.07 -10.50 8.46
CA ALA A 189 7.43 -9.19 8.55
C ALA A 189 6.98 -8.68 7.16
N PHE A 190 7.78 -8.90 6.12
CA PHE A 190 7.39 -8.58 4.74
C PHE A 190 6.17 -9.39 4.28
N GLY A 191 6.18 -10.69 4.56
CA GLY A 191 5.07 -11.58 4.20
C GLY A 191 3.76 -11.23 4.90
N ALA A 192 3.84 -10.83 6.17
CA ALA A 192 2.68 -10.55 6.98
C ALA A 192 1.91 -9.29 6.56
N GLN A 193 2.58 -8.29 5.96
CA GLN A 193 1.98 -7.00 5.60
C GLN A 193 0.89 -7.12 4.53
N LEU A 194 1.09 -7.97 3.50
CA LEU A 194 0.18 -8.02 2.36
C LEU A 194 -1.22 -8.57 2.70
N PRO A 195 -1.36 -9.70 3.43
CA PRO A 195 -2.68 -10.16 3.89
C PRO A 195 -3.37 -9.19 4.83
N LEU A 196 -2.61 -8.49 5.68
CA LEU A 196 -3.17 -7.45 6.54
C LEU A 196 -3.70 -6.29 5.71
N LEU A 197 -2.98 -5.87 4.67
CA LEU A 197 -3.43 -4.82 3.77
C LEU A 197 -4.70 -5.22 3.02
N PHE A 198 -4.77 -6.45 2.50
CA PHE A 198 -5.97 -7.00 1.88
C PHE A 198 -7.17 -6.91 2.83
N ALA A 199 -7.04 -7.44 4.04
CA ALA A 199 -8.13 -7.48 5.02
C ALA A 199 -8.55 -6.07 5.49
N ILE A 200 -7.60 -5.17 5.73
CA ILE A 200 -7.92 -3.80 6.18
C ILE A 200 -8.67 -3.04 5.09
N ILE A 201 -8.28 -3.16 3.81
CA ILE A 201 -8.95 -2.45 2.72
C ILE A 201 -10.38 -2.97 2.52
N SER A 202 -10.58 -4.29 2.48
CA SER A 202 -11.92 -4.86 2.33
C SER A 202 -12.84 -4.54 3.50
N GLU A 203 -12.31 -4.54 4.73
CA GLU A 203 -13.10 -4.24 5.94
C GLU A 203 -13.48 -2.77 6.05
N LEU A 204 -12.60 -1.84 5.65
CA LEU A 204 -12.86 -0.41 5.81
C LEU A 204 -13.68 0.19 4.68
N PHE A 205 -13.50 -0.29 3.45
CA PHE A 205 -14.04 0.35 2.23
C PHE A 205 -15.03 -0.51 1.44
N GLY A 206 -15.33 -1.72 1.93
CA GLY A 206 -16.26 -2.64 1.30
C GLY A 206 -15.64 -3.45 0.15
N LEU A 207 -16.49 -4.20 -0.54
CA LEU A 207 -16.08 -5.18 -1.56
C LEU A 207 -16.40 -4.72 -2.99
N LYS A 208 -17.31 -3.76 -3.19
CA LYS A 208 -17.76 -3.31 -4.53
C LYS A 208 -16.61 -2.93 -5.47
N TYR A 209 -15.62 -2.16 -4.99
CA TYR A 209 -14.43 -1.75 -5.76
C TYR A 209 -13.11 -2.23 -5.15
N TYR A 210 -13.16 -3.30 -4.35
CA TYR A 210 -12.01 -3.77 -3.57
C TYR A 210 -10.74 -3.93 -4.39
N SER A 211 -10.82 -4.57 -5.56
CA SER A 211 -9.65 -4.80 -6.42
C SER A 211 -8.98 -3.50 -6.84
N THR A 212 -9.74 -2.47 -7.18
CA THR A 212 -9.20 -1.15 -7.55
C THR A 212 -8.59 -0.46 -6.35
N LEU A 213 -9.30 -0.43 -5.21
CA LEU A 213 -8.82 0.21 -3.99
C LEU A 213 -7.54 -0.43 -3.46
N PHE A 214 -7.47 -1.76 -3.49
CA PHE A 214 -6.27 -2.49 -3.13
C PHE A 214 -5.09 -2.13 -4.02
N ASN A 215 -5.28 -2.13 -5.35
CA ASN A 215 -4.20 -1.79 -6.28
C ASN A 215 -3.72 -0.34 -6.09
N CYS A 216 -4.63 0.61 -5.87
CA CYS A 216 -4.27 1.99 -5.55
C CYS A 216 -3.52 2.11 -4.21
N GLY A 217 -3.97 1.41 -3.16
CA GLY A 217 -3.26 1.34 -1.89
C GLY A 217 -1.86 0.72 -2.03
N GLN A 218 -1.74 -0.34 -2.83
CA GLN A 218 -0.50 -1.03 -3.13
C GLN A 218 0.50 -0.21 -3.93
N LEU A 219 0.09 0.84 -4.65
CA LEU A 219 1.03 1.76 -5.32
C LEU A 219 2.03 2.38 -4.33
N ALA A 220 1.70 2.42 -3.04
CA ALA A 220 2.61 2.80 -1.98
C ALA A 220 3.88 1.95 -1.95
N SER A 221 3.81 0.64 -2.28
CA SER A 221 4.95 -0.27 -2.27
C SER A 221 6.02 0.06 -3.32
N PRO A 222 5.71 0.13 -4.64
CA PRO A 222 6.71 0.49 -5.64
C PRO A 222 7.19 1.95 -5.48
N LEU A 223 6.32 2.88 -5.05
CA LEU A 223 6.73 4.25 -4.76
C LEU A 223 7.71 4.31 -3.58
N GLY A 224 7.41 3.57 -2.51
CA GLY A 224 8.26 3.41 -1.34
C GLY A 224 9.60 2.79 -1.69
N SER A 225 9.61 1.68 -2.44
CA SER A 225 10.87 1.06 -2.88
C SER A 225 11.67 1.99 -3.79
N TYR A 226 11.06 2.71 -4.74
CA TYR A 226 11.83 3.66 -5.56
C TYR A 226 12.54 4.72 -4.71
N ILE A 227 11.87 5.31 -3.73
CA ILE A 227 12.46 6.34 -2.87
C ILE A 227 13.48 5.73 -1.90
N LEU A 228 13.10 4.70 -1.14
CA LEU A 228 13.92 4.13 -0.08
C LEU A 228 15.09 3.28 -0.63
N ASN A 229 14.85 2.52 -1.70
CA ASN A 229 15.87 1.69 -2.34
C ASN A 229 16.77 2.54 -3.25
N VAL A 230 16.21 3.09 -4.34
CA VAL A 230 17.04 3.74 -5.37
C VAL A 230 17.58 5.09 -4.91
N LYS A 231 16.72 5.95 -4.35
CA LYS A 231 17.13 7.33 -4.01
C LYS A 231 17.85 7.47 -2.68
N ILE A 232 17.62 6.56 -1.73
CA ILE A 232 18.28 6.64 -0.42
C ILE A 232 19.37 5.57 -0.30
N THR A 233 19.00 4.30 -0.35
CA THR A 233 19.93 3.19 -0.10
C THR A 233 21.03 3.13 -1.14
N GLY A 234 20.69 3.20 -2.43
CA GLY A 234 21.65 3.19 -3.53
C GLY A 234 22.64 4.36 -3.48
N LEU A 235 22.14 5.59 -3.29
CA LEU A 235 23.02 6.77 -3.22
C LEU A 235 23.97 6.74 -2.03
N LEU A 236 23.51 6.28 -0.86
CA LEU A 236 24.35 6.15 0.33
C LEU A 236 25.39 5.04 0.18
N TYR A 237 25.01 3.91 -0.43
CA TYR A 237 25.93 2.83 -0.75
C TYR A 237 27.02 3.31 -1.72
N ASP A 238 26.64 3.98 -2.81
CA ASP A 238 27.57 4.51 -3.80
C ASP A 238 28.54 5.53 -3.19
N HIS A 239 28.05 6.36 -2.26
CA HIS A 239 28.89 7.33 -1.54
C HIS A 239 29.98 6.65 -0.70
N GLU A 240 29.64 5.59 0.04
CA GLU A 240 30.64 4.84 0.82
C GLU A 240 31.59 4.04 -0.08
N ALA A 241 31.10 3.48 -1.18
CA ALA A 241 31.92 2.80 -2.18
C ALA A 241 32.95 3.76 -2.82
N LEU A 242 32.54 4.98 -3.18
CA LEU A 242 33.43 6.01 -3.73
C LEU A 242 34.49 6.45 -2.73
N LYS A 243 34.14 6.58 -1.44
CA LYS A 243 35.14 6.84 -0.38
C LYS A 243 36.16 5.72 -0.28
N GLU A 244 35.74 4.46 -0.43
CA GLU A 244 36.66 3.31 -0.38
C GLU A 244 37.60 3.30 -1.60
N LEU A 245 37.10 3.62 -2.79
CA LEU A 245 37.92 3.77 -4.00
C LEU A 245 38.93 4.90 -3.88
N ALA A 246 38.51 6.06 -3.38
CA ALA A 246 39.39 7.20 -3.18
C ALA A 246 40.53 6.89 -2.20
N LYS A 247 40.26 6.11 -1.13
CA LYS A 247 41.30 5.62 -0.21
C LYS A 247 42.32 4.69 -0.88
N LYS A 248 41.92 3.99 -1.95
CA LYS A 248 42.80 3.16 -2.77
C LYS A 248 43.51 3.96 -3.88
N GLY A 249 43.33 5.28 -3.94
CA GLY A 249 43.89 6.15 -4.98
C GLY A 249 43.27 5.94 -6.36
N MET A 250 42.06 5.36 -6.41
CA MET A 250 41.36 5.00 -7.63
C MET A 250 40.16 5.93 -7.87
N GLU A 251 39.89 6.23 -9.13
CA GLU A 251 38.72 7.02 -9.53
C GLU A 251 37.54 6.14 -9.97
N ARG A 252 36.33 6.68 -10.03
CA ARG A 252 35.15 5.92 -10.46
C ARG A 252 35.31 5.31 -11.87
N SER A 253 36.08 5.95 -12.72
CA SER A 253 36.42 5.53 -14.08
C SER A 253 37.34 4.30 -14.13
N SER A 254 38.08 4.01 -13.06
CA SER A 254 39.04 2.90 -13.02
C SER A 254 38.41 1.55 -12.65
N VAL A 255 37.12 1.52 -12.30
CA VAL A 255 36.40 0.29 -11.96
C VAL A 255 35.12 0.13 -12.77
N LYS A 256 34.88 -1.09 -13.23
CA LYS A 256 33.66 -1.45 -13.97
C LYS A 256 32.43 -1.41 -13.06
N GLU A 257 32.56 -1.96 -11.86
CA GLU A 257 31.49 -2.07 -10.86
C GLU A 257 31.90 -1.39 -9.56
N LEU A 258 30.95 -0.70 -8.94
CA LEU A 258 31.15 0.03 -7.70
C LEU A 258 30.74 -0.89 -6.54
N ILE A 259 31.73 -1.41 -5.82
CA ILE A 259 31.54 -2.36 -4.72
C ILE A 259 31.98 -1.68 -3.41
N CYS A 260 31.13 -1.76 -2.38
CA CYS A 260 31.42 -1.28 -1.03
C CYS A 260 31.61 -2.47 -0.10
N MET A 261 32.72 -2.49 0.65
CA MET A 261 33.03 -3.54 1.61
C MET A 261 33.05 -3.02 3.04
N GLY A 262 32.28 -3.67 3.90
CA GLY A 262 32.22 -3.41 5.33
C GLY A 262 30.84 -2.99 5.81
N VAL A 263 30.70 -2.93 7.14
CA VAL A 263 29.44 -2.62 7.83
C VAL A 263 28.90 -1.23 7.47
N GLN A 264 29.80 -0.28 7.18
CA GLN A 264 29.45 1.10 6.87
C GLN A 264 28.55 1.24 5.63
N CYS A 265 28.63 0.30 4.68
CA CYS A 265 27.92 0.35 3.40
C CYS A 265 26.40 0.37 3.59
N TYR A 266 25.89 -0.38 4.56
CA TYR A 266 24.45 -0.48 4.84
C TYR A 266 24.03 0.03 6.21
N ARG A 267 24.96 0.41 7.09
CA ARG A 267 24.63 0.91 8.42
C ARG A 267 23.69 2.11 8.39
N VAL A 268 24.06 3.19 7.69
CA VAL A 268 23.23 4.41 7.63
C VAL A 268 21.92 4.17 6.87
N PRO A 269 21.92 3.52 5.67
CA PRO A 269 20.69 3.17 4.98
C PRO A 269 19.69 2.42 5.86
N PHE A 270 20.14 1.41 6.63
CA PHE A 270 19.25 0.61 7.45
C PHE A 270 18.80 1.30 8.75
N ILE A 271 19.57 2.26 9.27
CA ILE A 271 19.09 3.15 10.34
C ILE A 271 17.95 4.02 9.82
N ILE A 272 18.08 4.59 8.61
CA ILE A 272 17.02 5.38 7.98
C ILE A 272 15.80 4.49 7.72
N LEU A 273 16.01 3.28 7.17
CA LEU A 273 14.94 2.33 6.90
C LEU A 273 14.18 1.96 8.16
N SER A 274 14.89 1.64 9.25
CA SER A 274 14.28 1.38 10.56
C SER A 274 13.50 2.59 11.07
N SER A 275 14.02 3.81 10.90
CA SER A 275 13.36 5.04 11.37
C SER A 275 12.08 5.32 10.58
N VAL A 276 12.11 5.14 9.26
CA VAL A 276 10.94 5.29 8.38
C VAL A 276 9.89 4.22 8.69
N THR A 277 10.29 2.95 8.85
CA THR A 277 9.36 1.87 9.21
C THR A 277 8.77 2.09 10.61
N PHE A 278 9.54 2.59 11.57
CA PHE A 278 9.04 2.95 12.90
C PHE A 278 8.02 4.08 12.83
N PHE A 279 8.31 5.12 12.04
CA PHE A 279 7.33 6.18 11.76
C PHE A 279 6.06 5.63 11.10
N GLY A 280 6.17 4.68 10.18
CA GLY A 280 5.05 3.93 9.63
C GLY A 280 4.23 3.20 10.69
N ALA A 281 4.88 2.63 11.72
CA ALA A 281 4.20 2.00 12.85
C ALA A 281 3.40 3.03 13.67
N LEU A 282 3.96 4.23 13.90
CA LEU A 282 3.24 5.33 14.57
C LEU A 282 2.03 5.80 13.76
N ILE A 283 2.16 5.91 12.44
CA ILE A 283 1.05 6.21 11.53
C ILE A 283 -0.02 5.11 11.62
N SER A 284 0.40 3.84 11.65
CA SER A 284 -0.51 2.70 11.80
C SER A 284 -1.29 2.76 13.12
N LEU A 285 -0.67 3.19 14.22
CA LEU A 285 -1.37 3.44 15.50
C LEU A 285 -2.45 4.51 15.39
N VAL A 286 -2.26 5.54 14.57
CA VAL A 286 -3.32 6.52 14.28
C VAL A 286 -4.51 5.83 13.61
N LEU A 287 -4.26 4.90 12.67
CA LEU A 287 -5.33 4.10 12.06
C LEU A 287 -6.03 3.21 13.09
N VAL A 288 -5.28 2.60 14.02
CA VAL A 288 -5.85 1.82 15.13
C VAL A 288 -6.81 2.68 15.95
N MET A 289 -6.39 3.87 16.38
CA MET A 289 -7.24 4.77 17.18
C MET A 289 -8.52 5.15 16.43
N ARG A 290 -8.41 5.44 15.12
CA ARG A 290 -9.55 5.84 14.28
C ARG A 290 -10.53 4.72 14.00
N THR A 291 -10.05 3.48 13.91
CA THR A 291 -10.86 2.30 13.56
C THR A 291 -11.28 1.49 14.80
N ARG A 292 -10.82 1.85 16.00
CA ARG A 292 -11.12 1.13 17.26
C ARG A 292 -12.62 0.93 17.50
N LYS A 293 -13.44 1.97 17.28
CA LYS A 293 -14.90 1.87 17.47
C LYS A 293 -15.54 0.89 16.47
N PHE A 294 -15.06 0.89 15.23
CA PHE A 294 -15.52 -0.02 14.18
C PHE A 294 -15.13 -1.47 14.45
N TYR A 295 -13.89 -1.72 14.90
CA TYR A 295 -13.45 -3.07 15.24
C TYR A 295 -14.04 -3.61 16.56
N SER A 296 -14.45 -2.72 17.46
CA SER A 296 -15.13 -3.10 18.70
C SER A 296 -16.61 -3.47 18.49
N SER A 297 -17.24 -3.04 17.40
CA SER A 297 -18.59 -3.49 17.03
C SER A 297 -18.54 -4.86 16.34
N ASP A 298 -19.66 -5.56 16.29
CA ASP A 298 -19.71 -6.88 15.67
C ASP A 298 -19.74 -6.78 14.14
N ILE A 299 -18.56 -6.56 13.53
CA ILE A 299 -18.38 -6.42 12.07
C ILE A 299 -19.03 -7.57 11.29
N TYR A 300 -19.00 -8.79 11.83
CA TYR A 300 -19.58 -9.97 11.19
C TYR A 300 -21.08 -10.13 11.38
N LYS A 301 -21.72 -9.36 12.28
CA LYS A 301 -23.18 -9.42 12.47
C LYS A 301 -23.90 -9.07 11.17
N LYS A 302 -23.42 -8.05 10.46
CA LYS A 302 -23.98 -7.62 9.19
C LYS A 302 -23.86 -8.69 8.09
N PHE A 303 -22.72 -9.39 8.03
CA PHE A 303 -22.53 -10.50 7.08
C PHE A 303 -23.40 -11.72 7.40
N ARG A 304 -23.61 -12.03 8.70
CA ARG A 304 -24.51 -13.10 9.14
C ARG A 304 -25.98 -12.77 8.86
N GLU A 305 -26.39 -11.52 9.08
CA GLU A 305 -27.75 -11.04 8.80
C GLU A 305 -28.07 -11.06 7.29
N ILE A 306 -27.12 -10.71 6.43
CA ILE A 306 -27.28 -10.76 4.96
C ILE A 306 -27.41 -12.20 4.43
N HIS A 307 -26.74 -13.17 5.07
CA HIS A 307 -26.75 -14.57 4.63
C HIS A 307 -27.69 -15.48 5.43
N GLY A 308 -28.51 -14.93 6.33
CA GLY A 308 -29.53 -15.69 7.07
C GLY A 308 -28.95 -16.80 7.97
N VAL A 309 -27.67 -16.74 8.33
CA VAL A 309 -27.05 -17.69 9.25
C VAL A 309 -27.11 -17.07 10.65
N SER A 310 -28.15 -17.45 11.39
CA SER A 310 -28.35 -17.06 12.80
C SER A 310 -27.39 -17.81 13.72
#